data_AF-A0A258F2S0-F1
#
_entry.id   AF-A0A258F2S0-F1
#
_cell.length_a   1.000
_cell.length_b   1.000
_cell.length_c   1.000
_cell.angle_alpha   90.00
_cell.angle_beta   90.00
_cell.angle_gamma   90.00
#
_symmetry.space_group_name_H-M   'P 1'
#
loop_
_entity.id
_entity.type
_entity.pdbx_description
1 polymer ?
#
loop_
_entity_poly.entity_id
_entity_poly.type
_entity_poly.pdbx_seq_one_letter_code
_entity_poly.pdbx_strand_id
1 'polypeptide(L)'
;MTVPDQPQPARRWSIDPASLRIASGLVLFTFAATHLLNHALGLVSVEWMQAGQDLRLAVTRSLPGTAVLLAAITVHFGFGLNKLVALRT
;
A
#
# COMPACT_ATOMS: atom_id res chain seq x y z
N MET A 1 46.15 -10.64 -15.86
CA MET A 1 45.62 -10.17 -14.57
C MET A 1 44.13 -9.95 -14.73
N THR A 2 43.33 -11.00 -14.53
CA THR A 2 41.87 -11.00 -14.70
C THR A 2 41.24 -10.74 -13.33
N VAL A 3 40.44 -9.67 -13.22
CA VAL A 3 39.60 -9.44 -12.03
C VAL A 3 38.54 -10.55 -12.03
N PRO A 4 38.41 -11.36 -10.97
CA PRO A 4 37.35 -12.37 -10.90
C PRO A 4 36.00 -11.66 -10.80
N ASP A 5 35.07 -12.03 -11.69
CA ASP A 5 33.67 -11.61 -11.64
C ASP A 5 33.10 -12.00 -10.27
N GLN A 6 32.89 -11.00 -9.41
CA GLN A 6 32.34 -11.23 -8.08
C GLN A 6 30.84 -11.47 -8.25
N PRO A 7 30.29 -12.61 -7.81
CA PRO A 7 28.87 -12.88 -7.94
C PRO A 7 28.09 -11.78 -7.21
N GLN A 8 27.31 -10.99 -7.97
CA GLN A 8 26.45 -9.97 -7.37
C GLN A 8 25.49 -10.67 -6.41
N PRO A 9 25.40 -10.23 -5.14
CA PRO A 9 24.54 -10.87 -4.17
C PRO A 9 23.11 -10.80 -4.70
N ALA A 10 22.53 -11.97 -5.01
CA ALA A 10 21.15 -12.10 -5.42
C ALA A 10 20.28 -11.27 -4.46
N ARG A 11 19.52 -10.33 -5.02
CA ARG A 11 18.74 -9.30 -4.32
C ARG A 11 17.97 -9.95 -3.17
N ARG A 12 18.54 -9.90 -1.97
CA ARG A 12 17.94 -10.53 -0.79
C ARG A 12 16.69 -9.73 -0.53
N TRP A 13 15.53 -10.39 -0.48
CA TRP A 13 14.30 -9.76 -0.01
C TRP A 13 14.48 -9.47 1.49
N SER A 14 15.24 -8.43 1.80
CA SER A 14 15.41 -7.92 3.15
C SER A 14 14.13 -7.19 3.52
N ILE A 15 13.52 -7.61 4.63
CA ILE A 15 12.43 -6.84 5.25
C ILE A 15 13.08 -5.62 5.90
N ASP A 16 13.29 -4.57 5.11
CA ASP A 16 13.77 -3.29 5.57
C ASP A 16 12.62 -2.28 5.75
N PRO A 17 12.78 -1.27 6.63
CA PRO A 17 11.74 -0.27 6.88
C PRO A 17 11.27 0.50 5.63
N ALA A 18 12.15 0.70 4.63
CA ALA A 18 11.78 1.40 3.41
C ALA A 18 10.87 0.53 2.54
N SER A 19 11.19 -0.76 2.39
CA SER A 19 10.35 -1.75 1.71
C SER A 19 8.99 -1.90 2.38
N LEU A 20 8.94 -1.99 3.71
CA LEU A 20 7.68 -2.06 4.47
C LEU A 20 6.81 -0.82 4.26
N ARG A 21 7.40 0.39 4.26
CA ARG A 21 6.69 1.64 4.01
C ARG A 21 6.12 1.73 2.59
N ILE A 22 6.87 1.23 1.59
CA ILE A 22 6.39 1.20 0.20
C ILE A 22 5.26 0.18 0.05
N ALA A 23 5.43 -1.04 0.55
CA ALA A 23 4.41 -2.08 0.46
C ALA A 23 3.09 -1.65 1.12
N SER A 24 3.16 -1.15 2.36
CA SER A 24 1.98 -0.60 3.05
C SER A 24 1.38 0.63 2.34
N GLY A 25 2.22 1.52 1.80
CA GLY A 25 1.78 2.66 1.01
C GLY A 25 1.03 2.26 -0.26
N LEU A 26 1.48 1.22 -0.97
CA LEU A 26 0.81 0.71 -2.17
C LEU A 26 -0.55 0.10 -1.82
N VAL A 27 -0.66 -0.64 -0.72
CA VAL A 27 -1.95 -1.17 -0.23
C VAL A 27 -2.95 -0.04 0.02
N LEU A 28 -2.53 1.00 0.74
CA LEU A 28 -3.38 2.17 1.03
C LEU A 28 -3.70 2.97 -0.22
N PHE A 29 -2.74 3.10 -1.15
CA PHE A 29 -2.97 3.76 -2.43
C PHE A 29 -4.01 3.03 -3.26
N THR A 30 -3.95 1.69 -3.36
CA THR A 30 -4.99 0.90 -4.04
C THR A 30 -6.36 1.08 -3.38
N PHE A 31 -6.42 1.10 -2.04
CA PHE A 31 -7.66 1.39 -1.32
C PHE A 31 -8.21 2.79 -1.66
N ALA A 32 -7.37 3.83 -1.62
CA ALA A 32 -7.76 5.19 -1.93
C ALA A 32 -8.17 5.36 -3.41
N ALA A 33 -7.40 4.79 -4.34
CA ALA A 33 -7.67 4.85 -5.77
C ALA A 33 -9.02 4.21 -6.12
N THR A 34 -9.30 3.01 -5.60
CA THR A 34 -10.59 2.35 -5.82
C THR A 34 -11.75 3.11 -5.17
N HIS A 35 -11.54 3.73 -4.00
CA HIS A 35 -12.53 4.58 -3.35
C HIS A 35 -12.87 5.83 -4.18
N LEU A 36 -11.85 6.54 -4.66
CA LEU A 36 -12.03 7.73 -5.50
C LEU A 36 -12.66 7.37 -6.86
N LEU A 37 -12.24 6.24 -7.45
CA LEU A 37 -12.86 5.72 -8.67
C LEU A 37 -14.36 5.44 -8.45
N ASN A 38 -14.73 4.85 -7.30
CA ASN A 38 -16.12 4.62 -6.98
C ASN A 38 -16.93 5.93 -6.89
N HIS A 39 -16.36 6.98 -6.27
CA HIS A 39 -17.01 8.29 -6.26
C HIS A 39 -17.11 8.91 -7.65
N ALA A 40 -16.09 8.75 -8.50
CA ALA A 40 -16.14 9.19 -9.88
C ALA A 40 -17.24 8.46 -10.67
N LEU A 41 -17.48 7.16 -10.42
CA LEU A 41 -18.63 6.45 -11.00
C LEU A 41 -19.95 7.11 -10.61
N GLY A 42 -20.07 7.64 -9.38
CA GLY A 42 -21.26 8.36 -8.92
C GLY A 42 -21.56 9.65 -9.68
N LEU A 43 -20.57 10.23 -10.36
CA LEU A 43 -20.78 11.36 -11.28
C LEU A 43 -21.37 10.93 -12.63
N VAL A 44 -21.19 9.66 -13.01
CA VAL A 44 -21.73 9.07 -14.24
C VAL A 44 -23.09 8.45 -13.99
N SER A 45 -23.21 7.59 -12.97
CA SER A 45 -24.48 7.01 -12.52
C SER A 45 -24.36 6.43 -11.10
N VAL A 46 -25.43 6.58 -10.32
CA VAL A 46 -25.50 6.10 -8.93
C VAL A 46 -25.51 4.57 -8.87
N GLU A 47 -26.14 3.92 -9.85
CA GLU A 47 -26.21 2.47 -9.97
C GLU A 47 -24.81 1.87 -10.13
N TRP A 48 -23.95 2.45 -10.98
CA TRP A 48 -22.57 2.01 -11.15
C TRP A 48 -21.73 2.24 -9.89
N MET A 49 -21.93 3.36 -9.20
CA MET A 49 -21.29 3.63 -7.91
C MET A 49 -21.67 2.60 -6.84
N GLN A 50 -22.93 2.19 -6.78
CA GLN A 50 -23.40 1.18 -5.84
C GLN A 50 -22.81 -0.19 -6.13
N ALA A 51 -22.81 -0.63 -7.39
CA ALA A 51 -22.19 -1.90 -7.77
C ALA A 51 -20.69 -1.94 -7.44
N GLY A 52 -19.96 -0.85 -7.72
CA GLY A 52 -18.55 -0.71 -7.33
C GLY A 52 -18.35 -0.65 -5.82
N GLN A 53 -19.29 -0.04 -5.09
CA GLN A 53 -19.24 0.06 -3.63
C GLN A 53 -19.41 -1.31 -2.99
N ASP A 54 -20.35 -2.12 -3.47
CA ASP A 54 -20.58 -3.47 -2.94
C ASP A 54 -19.36 -4.36 -3.10
N LEU A 55 -18.71 -4.33 -4.28
CA LEU A 55 -17.46 -5.05 -4.50
C LEU A 55 -16.34 -4.58 -3.56
N ARG A 56 -16.18 -3.26 -3.40
CA ARG A 56 -15.20 -2.70 -2.47
C ARG A 56 -15.48 -3.10 -1.03
N LEU A 57 -16.73 -3.06 -0.58
CA LEU A 57 -17.10 -3.41 0.79
C LEU A 57 -16.91 -4.92 1.04
N ALA A 58 -17.23 -5.77 0.07
CA ALA A 58 -16.97 -7.22 0.18
C ALA A 58 -15.48 -7.52 0.48
N VAL A 59 -14.57 -6.76 -0.12
CA VAL A 59 -13.12 -6.90 0.15
C VAL A 59 -12.73 -6.17 1.45
N THR A 60 -13.00 -4.87 1.54
CA THR A 60 -12.46 -3.98 2.60
C THR A 60 -13.12 -4.11 3.96
N ARG A 61 -14.37 -4.60 4.02
CA ARG A 61 -15.12 -4.89 5.26
C ARG A 61 -15.10 -6.37 5.64
N SER A 62 -14.39 -7.20 4.91
CA SER A 62 -14.06 -8.55 5.38
C SER A 62 -13.07 -8.49 6.55
N LEU A 63 -13.03 -9.53 7.39
CA LEU A 63 -12.02 -9.68 8.44
C LEU A 63 -10.58 -9.56 7.90
N PRO A 64 -10.16 -10.33 6.87
CA PRO A 64 -8.80 -10.22 6.34
C PRO A 64 -8.53 -8.85 5.72
N GLY A 65 -9.48 -8.28 4.97
CA GLY A 65 -9.33 -6.95 4.38
C GLY A 65 -9.14 -5.86 5.42
N THR A 66 -9.95 -5.89 6.49
CA THR A 66 -9.84 -4.95 7.62
C THR A 66 -8.49 -5.09 8.30
N ALA A 67 -8.04 -6.32 8.59
CA ALA A 67 -6.75 -6.57 9.22
C ALA A 67 -5.58 -6.04 8.38
N VAL A 68 -5.60 -6.28 7.06
CA VAL A 68 -4.58 -5.78 6.12
C VAL A 68 -4.56 -4.26 6.07
N LEU A 69 -5.72 -3.60 5.99
CA LEU A 69 -5.80 -2.14 5.94
C LEU A 69 -5.33 -1.49 7.26
N LEU A 70 -5.68 -2.07 8.40
CA LEU A 70 -5.22 -1.59 9.72
C LEU A 70 -3.72 -1.79 9.90
N ALA A 71 -3.17 -2.92 9.45
CA ALA A 71 -1.73 -3.13 9.45
C ALA A 71 -1.02 -2.13 8.52
N ALA A 72 -1.54 -1.94 7.30
CA ALA A 72 -0.96 -1.03 6.32
C ALA A 72 -0.95 0.42 6.81
N ILE A 73 -2.06 0.94 7.37
CA ILE A 73 -2.10 2.31 7.89
C ILE A 73 -1.11 2.50 9.03
N THR A 74 -1.02 1.54 9.95
CA THR A 74 -0.11 1.60 11.10
C THR A 74 1.36 1.60 10.66
N VAL A 75 1.74 0.67 9.78
CA VAL A 75 3.10 0.56 9.24
C VAL A 75 3.47 1.80 8.43
N HIS A 76 2.59 2.24 7.54
CA HIS A 76 2.86 3.38 6.66
C HIS A 76 3.08 4.66 7.46
N PHE A 77 2.17 4.98 8.39
CA PHE A 77 2.28 6.17 9.23
C PHE A 77 3.47 6.08 10.18
N GLY A 78 3.66 4.95 10.87
CA GLY A 78 4.77 4.79 11.83
C GLY A 78 6.14 4.98 11.17
N PHE A 79 6.43 4.22 10.11
CA PHE A 79 7.73 4.35 9.42
C PHE A 79 7.85 5.63 8.59
N GLY A 80 6.75 6.15 8.05
CA GLY A 80 6.73 7.42 7.34
C GLY A 80 7.09 8.60 8.24
N LEU A 81 6.47 8.67 9.42
CA LEU A 81 6.73 9.72 10.41
C LEU A 81 8.15 9.62 10.96
N ASN A 82 8.63 8.42 11.30
CA ASN A 82 10.00 8.20 11.76
C ASN A 82 11.03 8.72 10.74
N LYS A 83 10.80 8.47 9.45
CA LYS A 83 11.66 9.02 8.39
C LYS A 83 11.64 10.55 8.37
N LEU A 84 10.47 11.18 8.52
CA LEU A 84 10.36 12.65 8.52
C LEU A 84 11.05 13.28 9.73
N VAL A 85 10.91 12.67 10.92
CA VAL A 85 11.57 13.14 12.14
C VAL A 85 13.09 13.01 12.04
N ALA A 86 13.59 11.87 11.52
CA ALA A 86 15.01 11.63 11.33
C ALA A 86 15.68 12.56 10.30
N LEU A 87 14.90 13.21 9.42
CA LEU A 87 15.42 14.24 8.51
C LEU A 87 15.60 15.60 9.19
N ARG A 88 15.11 15.77 10.42
CA ARG A 88 15.12 17.05 11.17
C ARG A 88 16.07 17.04 12.37
N THR A 89 16.80 15.95 12.60
CA THR A 89 17.80 15.77 13.65
C THR A 89 19.15 15.52 13.02
#